data_AF-A0A2K2C5I8-F1
#
_entry.id   AF-A0A2K2C5I8-F1
#
_cell.length_a   1.000
_cell.length_b   1.000
_cell.length_c   1.000
_cell.angle_alpha   90.00
_cell.angle_beta   90.00
_cell.angle_gamma   90.00
#
_symmetry.space_group_name_H-M   'P 1'
#
loop_
_entity.id
_entity.type
_entity.pdbx_description
1 polymer ?
#
loop_
_entity_poly.entity_id
_entity_poly.type
_entity_poly.pdbx_seq_one_letter_code
_entity_poly.pdbx_strand_id
1 'polypeptide(L)'
;VVEVGKHAIMCRTCLRARDLRILGPLLSYLSTVLGRESAIVINFEHIKAIITAHEVLLLNSRDPSVTPFVEELQGRLMFHYHTTKAQVLLILFFFFF
;
A
#
# COMPACT_ATOMS: atom_id res chain seq x y z
N VAL A 1 -14.64 3.24 -2.96
CA VAL A 1 -13.30 3.24 -3.61
C VAL A 1 -13.17 4.51 -4.43
N VAL A 2 -12.13 5.33 -4.22
CA VAL A 2 -11.86 6.53 -5.01
C VAL A 2 -10.76 6.19 -6.01
N GLU A 3 -11.04 6.33 -7.30
CA GLU A 3 -10.01 6.12 -8.33
C GLU A 3 -9.10 7.35 -8.43
N VAL A 4 -7.79 7.12 -8.38
CA VAL A 4 -6.78 8.18 -8.38
C VAL A 4 -5.87 8.02 -9.59
N GLY A 5 -5.77 9.07 -10.40
CA GLY A 5 -4.90 9.09 -11.58
C GLY A 5 -3.41 9.09 -11.23
N LYS A 6 -2.58 8.58 -12.14
CA LYS A 6 -1.11 8.44 -11.98
C LYS A 6 -0.40 9.69 -11.45
N HIS A 7 -0.76 10.87 -11.98
CA HIS A 7 -0.17 12.15 -11.56
C HIS A 7 -0.56 12.54 -10.14
N ALA A 8 -1.81 12.28 -9.74
CA ALA A 8 -2.26 12.54 -8.38
C ALA A 8 -1.58 11.58 -7.39
N ILE A 9 -1.35 10.32 -7.75
CA ILE A 9 -0.58 9.37 -6.92
C ILE A 9 0.85 9.90 -6.71
N MET A 10 1.53 10.34 -7.77
CA MET A 10 2.89 10.88 -7.66
C MET A 10 2.96 12.09 -6.72
N CYS A 11 2.01 13.01 -6.81
CA CYS A 11 1.95 14.18 -5.93
C CYS A 11 1.62 13.81 -4.47
N ARG A 12 0.72 12.84 -4.24
CA ARG A 12 0.26 12.47 -2.88
C ARG A 12 1.26 11.59 -2.13
N THR A 13 1.96 10.71 -2.84
CA THR A 13 2.83 9.69 -2.24
C THR A 13 4.31 10.07 -2.26
N CYS A 14 4.67 11.17 -2.93
CA CYS A 14 6.04 11.60 -3.21
C CYS A 14 6.88 10.54 -3.97
N LEU A 15 6.22 9.56 -4.60
CA LEU A 15 6.90 8.52 -5.37
C LEU A 15 7.41 9.07 -6.71
N ARG A 16 8.67 8.79 -7.02
CA ARG A 16 9.24 9.14 -8.34
C ARG A 16 8.60 8.27 -9.42
N ALA A 17 8.57 8.77 -10.65
CA ALA A 17 8.02 8.05 -11.80
C ALA A 17 8.65 6.65 -12.00
N ARG A 18 9.92 6.47 -11.61
CA ARG A 18 10.62 5.18 -11.65
C ARG A 18 10.05 4.15 -10.67
N ASP A 19 9.61 4.59 -9.50
CA ASP A 19 9.08 3.70 -8.45
C ASP A 19 7.67 3.24 -8.83
N LEU A 20 6.89 4.15 -9.43
CA LEU A 20 5.57 3.83 -9.97
C LEU A 20 5.62 2.88 -11.17
N ARG A 21 6.73 2.84 -11.93
CA ARG A 21 6.93 1.87 -13.01
C ARG A 21 7.09 0.43 -12.50
N ILE A 22 7.44 0.23 -11.24
CA ILE A 22 7.58 -1.10 -10.61
C ILE A 22 6.21 -1.77 -10.47
N LEU A 23 5.16 -0.96 -10.29
CA LEU A 23 3.78 -1.40 -10.32
C LEU A 23 3.26 -1.65 -11.76
N GLY A 24 4.06 -1.33 -12.77
CA GLY A 24 3.75 -1.54 -14.18
C GLY A 24 3.82 -3.01 -14.61
N PRO A 25 3.34 -3.33 -15.83
CA PRO A 25 3.21 -4.71 -16.30
C PRO A 25 4.55 -5.46 -16.37
N LEU A 26 5.67 -4.77 -16.65
CA LEU A 26 6.99 -5.37 -16.85
C LEU A 26 7.56 -6.09 -15.62
N LEU A 27 7.13 -5.73 -14.41
CA LEU A 27 7.68 -6.26 -13.15
C LEU A 27 6.62 -7.04 -12.36
N SER A 28 5.49 -7.37 -12.97
CA SER A 28 4.36 -8.05 -12.30
C SER A 28 4.70 -9.46 -11.78
N TYR A 29 5.78 -10.06 -12.27
CA TYR A 29 6.29 -11.37 -11.83
C TYR A 29 7.17 -11.28 -10.57
N LEU A 30 7.74 -10.11 -10.25
CA LEU A 30 8.66 -9.96 -9.12
C LEU A 30 7.93 -9.44 -7.89
N SER A 31 7.87 -10.28 -6.85
CA SER A 31 7.47 -9.88 -5.50
C SER A 31 8.47 -8.87 -4.94
N THR A 32 8.05 -7.61 -4.79
CA THR A 32 8.91 -6.55 -4.24
C THR A 32 8.17 -5.74 -3.17
N VAL A 33 8.89 -5.44 -2.09
CA VAL A 33 8.51 -4.46 -1.07
C VAL A 33 9.57 -3.38 -1.08
N LEU A 34 9.17 -2.13 -1.32
CA LEU A 34 10.07 -0.99 -1.41
C LEU A 34 9.71 0.02 -0.35
N GLY A 35 10.63 0.23 0.60
CA GLY A 35 10.60 1.39 1.48
C GLY A 35 10.96 2.66 0.73
N ARG A 36 10.13 3.69 0.88
CA ARG A 36 10.40 5.08 0.48
C ARG A 36 10.13 5.98 1.67
N GLU A 37 10.68 7.19 1.63
CA GLU A 37 10.65 8.14 2.73
C GLU A 37 9.25 8.39 3.32
N SER A 38 8.20 8.30 2.49
CA SER A 38 6.81 8.56 2.90
C SER A 38 5.82 7.46 2.49
N ALA A 39 6.29 6.33 1.95
CA ALA A 39 5.42 5.28 1.44
C ALA A 39 6.12 3.92 1.38
N ILE A 40 5.34 2.85 1.53
CA ILE A 40 5.75 1.50 1.19
C ILE A 40 5.04 1.08 -0.10
N VAL A 41 5.81 0.68 -1.10
CA VAL A 41 5.28 0.13 -2.35
C VAL A 41 5.37 -1.38 -2.30
N ILE A 42 4.25 -2.04 -2.54
CA ILE A 42 4.11 -3.49 -2.55
C ILE A 42 3.70 -3.92 -3.95
N ASN A 43 4.45 -4.84 -4.54
CA ASN A 43 4.15 -5.46 -5.83
C ASN A 43 4.27 -6.97 -5.67
N PHE A 44 3.15 -7.66 -5.49
CA PHE A 44 3.01 -9.11 -5.57
C PHE A 44 2.25 -9.48 -6.86
N GLU A 45 2.25 -10.76 -7.19
CA GLU A 45 1.62 -11.30 -8.42
C GLU A 45 0.17 -10.82 -8.60
N HIS A 46 -0.61 -10.79 -7.51
CA HIS A 46 -2.03 -10.42 -7.54
C HIS A 46 -2.34 -9.10 -6.80
N ILE A 47 -1.39 -8.58 -6.02
CA ILE A 47 -1.64 -7.46 -5.12
C ILE A 47 -0.58 -6.38 -5.35
N LYS A 48 -1.05 -5.22 -5.79
CA LYS A 48 -0.21 -4.04 -6.02
C LYS A 48 -0.75 -2.91 -5.18
N ALA A 49 0.04 -2.42 -4.23
CA ALA A 49 -0.41 -1.43 -3.27
C ALA A 49 0.65 -0.37 -2.99
N ILE A 50 0.20 0.83 -2.65
CA ILE A 50 1.03 1.87 -2.06
C ILE A 50 0.43 2.19 -0.71
N ILE A 51 1.17 1.92 0.36
CA ILE A 51 0.77 2.23 1.72
C ILE A 51 1.46 3.52 2.14
N THR A 52 0.69 4.51 2.54
CA THR A 52 1.17 5.77 3.12
C THR A 52 0.73 5.86 4.58
N ALA A 53 1.20 6.87 5.30
CA ALA A 53 0.79 7.12 6.68
C ALA A 53 -0.71 7.47 6.83
N HIS A 54 -1.37 7.89 5.75
CA HIS A 54 -2.76 8.37 5.78
C HIS A 54 -3.73 7.44 5.07
N GLU A 55 -3.30 6.77 4.00
CA GLU A 55 -4.15 5.95 3.16
C GLU A 55 -3.40 4.80 2.48
N VAL A 56 -4.17 3.79 2.05
CA VAL A 56 -3.69 2.67 1.23
C VAL A 56 -4.30 2.81 -0.17
N LEU A 57 -3.45 2.86 -1.18
CA LEU A 57 -3.84 2.91 -2.59
C LEU A 57 -3.64 1.52 -3.20
N LEU A 58 -4.71 0.89 -3.64
CA LEU A 58 -4.67 -0.41 -4.31
C LEU A 58 -4.74 -0.21 -5.83
N LEU A 59 -3.79 -0.81 -6.54
CA LEU A 59 -3.85 -0.91 -7.99
C LEU A 59 -4.79 -2.08 -8.35
N ASN A 60 -5.63 -1.89 -9.35
CA ASN A 60 -6.61 -2.90 -9.80
C ASN A 60 -7.54 -3.41 -8.69
N SER A 61 -8.09 -2.50 -7.87
CA SER A 61 -9.02 -2.82 -6.77
C SER A 61 -10.31 -3.56 -7.18
N ARG A 62 -10.54 -3.77 -8.49
CA ARG A 62 -11.68 -4.53 -9.02
C ARG A 62 -11.35 -6.01 -9.22
N ASP A 63 -10.08 -6.40 -9.06
CA ASP A 63 -9.66 -7.79 -9.15
C ASP A 63 -10.12 -8.56 -7.90
N PRO A 64 -10.87 -9.66 -8.04
CA PRO A 64 -11.36 -10.44 -6.91
C PRO A 64 -10.24 -11.07 -6.07
N SER A 65 -9.04 -11.24 -6.64
CA SER A 65 -7.87 -11.74 -5.90
C SER A 65 -7.36 -10.76 -4.84
N VAL A 66 -7.71 -9.46 -4.96
CA VAL A 66 -7.32 -8.41 -4.01
C VAL A 66 -8.28 -8.34 -2.82
N THR A 67 -9.55 -8.72 -2.99
CA THR A 67 -10.57 -8.70 -1.93
C THR A 67 -10.14 -9.39 -0.62
N PRO A 68 -9.67 -10.65 -0.62
CA PRO A 68 -9.29 -11.33 0.63
C PRO A 68 -8.13 -10.61 1.34
N PHE A 69 -7.20 -10.03 0.60
CA PHE A 69 -6.11 -9.24 1.17
C PHE A 69 -6.62 -7.97 1.85
N VAL A 70 -7.60 -7.28 1.25
CA VAL A 70 -8.19 -6.08 1.85
C VAL A 70 -8.94 -6.41 3.13
N GLU A 71 -9.74 -7.49 3.12
CA GLU A 71 -10.48 -7.93 4.30
C GLU A 71 -9.53 -8.33 5.44
N GLU A 72 -8.45 -9.05 5.14
CA GLU A 72 -7.45 -9.43 6.13
C GLU A 72 -6.71 -8.20 6.68
N LEU A 73 -6.29 -7.27 5.80
CA LEU A 73 -5.61 -6.05 6.21
C LEU A 73 -6.52 -5.19 7.08
N GLN A 74 -7.80 -5.03 6.71
CA GLN A 74 -8.79 -4.31 7.51
C GLN A 74 -9.03 -5.01 8.85
N GLY A 75 -9.17 -6.33 8.88
CA GLY A 75 -9.34 -7.11 10.10
C GLY A 75 -8.16 -6.94 11.07
N ARG A 76 -6.92 -7.02 10.55
CA ARG A 76 -5.70 -6.78 11.34
C ARG A 76 -5.66 -5.34 11.86
N LEU A 77 -5.87 -4.34 10.99
CA LEU A 77 -5.86 -2.93 11.38
C LEU A 77 -6.95 -2.60 12.41
N MET A 78 -8.16 -3.13 12.25
CA MET A 78 -9.30 -2.89 13.15
C MET A 78 -9.09 -3.56 14.50
N PHE A 79 -8.53 -4.79 14.52
CA PHE A 79 -8.14 -5.46 15.75
C PHE A 79 -7.08 -4.66 16.53
N HIS A 80 -6.05 -4.15 15.83
CA HIS A 80 -5.03 -3.30 16.43
C HIS A 80 -5.57 -1.93 16.88
N TYR A 81 -6.55 -1.36 16.16
CA TYR A 81 -7.20 -0.10 16.54
C TYR A 81 -8.03 -0.25 17.83
N HIS A 82 -8.76 -1.35 17.98
CA HIS A 82 -9.59 -1.59 19.15
C HIS A 82 -8.77 -1.89 20.42
N THR A 83 -7.57 -2.47 20.26
CA THR A 83 -6.76 -2.90 21.41
C THR A 83 -5.93 -1.77 22.05
N THR A 84 -5.59 -0.68 21.33
CA THR A 84 -4.86 0.42 22.00
C THR A 84 -4.90 1.74 21.21
N LYS A 85 -5.38 2.82 21.85
CA LYS A 85 -5.10 4.22 21.43
C LYS A 85 -3.60 4.56 21.33
N ALA A 86 -2.71 3.69 21.85
CA ALA A 86 -1.26 3.84 21.81
C ALA A 86 -0.54 3.06 20.68
N GLN A 87 -1.24 2.25 19.87
CA GLN A 87 -0.62 1.36 18.86
C GLN A 87 -0.54 1.95 17.44
N VAL A 88 -1.14 3.11 17.17
CA VAL A 88 -0.90 3.84 15.90
C VAL A 88 0.60 4.15 15.75
N LEU A 89 1.29 4.34 16.88
CA LEU A 89 2.74 4.49 16.93
C LEU A 89 3.49 3.20 16.55
N LEU A 90 2.90 2.02 16.74
CA LEU A 90 3.55 0.72 16.45
C LEU A 90 3.46 0.34 14.97
N ILE A 91 2.36 0.71 14.29
CA ILE A 91 2.26 0.65 12.82
C ILE A 91 3.28 1.63 12.22
N LEU A 92 3.46 2.82 12.80
CA LEU A 92 4.56 3.72 12.42
C LEU A 92 5.94 3.16 12.77
N PHE A 93 6.08 2.41 13.87
CA PHE A 93 7.35 1.82 14.33
C PHE A 93 7.85 0.72 13.39
N PHE A 94 6.95 -0.10 12.86
CA PHE A 94 7.27 -1.11 11.84
C PHE A 94 7.56 -0.52 10.45
N PHE A 95 7.18 0.74 10.20
CA PHE A 95 7.44 1.44 8.94
C PHE A 95 8.79 2.19 8.93
N PHE A 96 9.44 2.35 10.09
CA PHE A 96 10.68 3.13 10.24
C PHE A 96 11.90 2.33 10.71
N PHE A 97 11.79 1.01 10.94
CA PHE A 97 12.92 0.14 11.28
C PHE A 97 12.81 -1.25 10.65
#